data_AF-A0A2S8NYV1-F1
#
_entry.id   AF-A0A2S8NYV1-F1
#
_cell.length_a   1.000
_cell.length_b   1.000
_cell.length_c   1.000
_cell.angle_alpha   90.00
_cell.angle_beta   90.00
_cell.angle_gamma   90.00
#
_symmetry.space_group_name_H-M   'P 1'
#
loop_
_entity.id
_entity.type
_entity.pdbx_description
1 polymer ?
#
loop_
_entity_poly.entity_id
_entity_poly.type
_entity_poly.pdbx_seq_one_letter_code
_entity_poly.pdbx_strand_id
1 'polypeptide(L)' 'MKSTTSAYAVELAEEIRQHVLALQIQRELLGSSGVVTVSVGGAVMKPDERSNASDLIEKSSRALAQAKSEGKNRAIVD' A
#
# COMPACT_ATOMS: atom_id res chain seq x y z
N MET A 1 -12.12 -3.16 -1.17
CA MET A 1 -13.00 -3.44 -2.33
C MET A 1 -13.75 -4.73 -2.07
N LYS A 2 -15.05 -4.82 -2.41
CA LYS A 2 -15.80 -6.09 -2.32
C LYS A 2 -15.48 -6.97 -3.55
N SER A 3 -15.43 -8.28 -3.37
CA SER A 3 -15.27 -9.27 -4.46
C SER A 3 -14.05 -9.07 -5.36
N THR A 4 -12.91 -8.74 -4.75
CA THR A 4 -11.63 -8.56 -5.47
C THR A 4 -10.68 -9.72 -5.20
N THR A 5 -9.68 -9.90 -6.06
CA THR A 5 -8.61 -10.90 -5.90
C THR A 5 -7.33 -10.26 -5.37
N SER A 6 -6.44 -11.05 -4.76
CA SER A 6 -5.12 -10.57 -4.35
C SER A 6 -4.31 -10.03 -5.53
N ALA A 7 -4.33 -10.72 -6.69
CA ALA A 7 -3.67 -10.27 -7.91
C ALA A 7 -4.12 -8.87 -8.35
N TYR A 8 -5.43 -8.62 -8.45
CA TYR A 8 -5.94 -7.31 -8.82
C TYR A 8 -5.60 -6.24 -7.76
N ALA A 9 -5.65 -6.60 -6.47
CA ALA A 9 -5.27 -5.68 -5.40
C ALA A 9 -3.78 -5.28 -5.47
N VAL A 10 -2.89 -6.20 -5.86
CA VAL A 10 -1.47 -5.92 -6.12
C VAL A 10 -1.32 -4.96 -7.29
N GLU A 11 -1.97 -5.24 -8.41
CA GLU A 11 -1.94 -4.38 -9.61
C GLU A 11 -2.41 -2.96 -9.30
N LEU A 12 -3.57 -2.83 -8.64
CA LEU A 12 -4.12 -1.53 -8.27
C LEU A 12 -3.23 -0.77 -7.28
N ALA A 13 -2.64 -1.46 -6.29
CA ALA A 13 -1.74 -0.83 -5.33
C ALA A 13 -0.48 -0.27 -6.00
N GLU A 14 0.07 -1.02 -6.97
CA GLU A 14 1.21 -0.58 -7.78
C GLU A 14 0.83 0.56 -8.73
N GLU A 15 -0.34 0.51 -9.35
CA GLU A 15 -0.86 1.57 -10.20
C GLU A 15 -0.99 2.89 -9.42
N ILE A 16 -1.57 2.87 -8.21
CA ILE A 16 -1.68 4.04 -7.34
C ILE A 16 -0.29 4.61 -7.03
N ARG A 17 0.67 3.74 -6.68
CA ARG A 17 2.04 4.14 -6.36
C ARG A 17 2.73 4.82 -7.54
N GLN A 18 2.60 4.23 -8.74
CA GLN A 18 3.19 4.76 -9.96
C GLN A 18 2.56 6.10 -10.36
N HIS A 19 1.24 6.24 -10.27
CA HIS A 19 0.57 7.50 -10.56
C HIS A 19 1.02 8.63 -9.63
N VAL A 20 1.12 8.37 -8.32
CA VAL A 20 1.64 9.38 -7.38
C VAL A 20 3.08 9.77 -7.70
N LEU A 21 3.94 8.79 -8.01
CA LEU A 21 5.31 9.06 -8.41
C LEU A 21 5.36 9.90 -9.71
N ALA A 22 4.50 9.61 -10.69
CA ALA A 22 4.43 10.32 -11.97
C ALA A 22 4.03 11.79 -11.84
N LEU A 23 3.39 12.19 -10.74
CA LEU A 23 3.08 13.61 -10.47
C LEU A 23 4.34 14.46 -10.26
N GLN A 24 5.48 13.85 -9.93
CA GLN A 24 6.77 14.52 -9.74
C GLN A 24 6.69 15.74 -8.77
N ILE A 25 5.82 15.64 -7.76
CA ILE A 25 5.64 16.70 -6.76
C ILE A 25 6.94 16.85 -5.99
N GLN A 26 7.57 18.02 -6.11
CA GLN A 26 8.83 18.29 -5.43
C GLN A 26 8.62 18.30 -3.92
N ARG A 27 9.51 17.59 -3.21
CA ARG A 27 9.52 17.58 -1.76
C ARG A 27 10.61 18.53 -1.28
N GLU A 28 10.19 19.74 -0.91
CA GLU A 28 11.07 20.70 -0.25
C GLU A 28 11.21 20.34 1.22
N LEU A 29 12.20 19.49 1.53
CA LEU A 29 12.68 19.30 2.89
C LEU A 29 14.10 19.84 2.98
N LEU A 30 14.38 20.57 4.05
CA LEU A 30 15.69 21.10 4.39
C LEU A 30 16.75 19.99 4.28
N GLY A 31 17.54 19.98 3.19
CA GLY A 31 18.68 19.08 3.02
C GLY A 31 18.48 17.84 2.14
N SER A 32 17.30 17.57 1.56
CA SER A 32 17.15 16.49 0.56
C SER A 32 16.26 16.90 -0.60
N SER A 33 16.81 16.93 -1.82
CA SER A 33 16.00 16.99 -3.04
C SER A 33 15.39 15.61 -3.30
N GLY A 34 14.10 15.57 -3.59
CA GLY A 34 13.38 14.35 -3.95
C GLY A 34 11.94 14.65 -4.35
N VAL A 35 11.24 13.63 -4.83
CA VAL A 35 9.80 13.72 -5.14
C VAL A 35 8.97 13.03 -4.07
N VAL A 36 7.73 13.48 -3.89
CA VAL A 36 6.75 12.82 -3.03
C VAL A 36 6.43 11.44 -3.62
N THR A 37 6.41 10.42 -2.75
CA THR A 37 6.04 9.05 -3.07
C THR A 37 5.15 8.48 -1.99
N VAL A 38 4.49 7.36 -2.27
CA VAL A 38 3.64 6.64 -1.31
C VAL A 38 4.11 5.21 -1.14
N SER A 39 3.94 4.67 0.07
CA SER A 39 4.01 3.23 0.32
C SER A 39 2.58 2.75 0.52
N VAL A 40 2.21 1.64 -0.10
CA VAL A 40 0.84 1.12 -0.09
C VAL A 40 0.85 -0.26 0.57
N GLY A 41 0.01 -0.43 1.59
CA GLY A 41 -0.25 -1.74 2.21
C GLY A 41 -1.68 -2.16 1.90
N GLY A 42 -1.85 -3.33 1.30
CA GLY A 42 -3.14 -3.93 1.00
C GLY A 42 -3.31 -5.26 1.72
N ALA A 43 -4.56 -5.70 1.83
CA ALA A 43 -4.87 -7.07 2.21
C ALA A 43 -6.14 -7.54 1.51
N VAL A 44 -6.21 -8.83 1.21
CA VAL A 44 -7.41 -9.48 0.68
C VAL A 44 -7.81 -10.65 1.57
N MET A 45 -9.09 -10.70 1.95
CA MET A 45 -9.61 -11.73 2.83
C MET A 45 -10.96 -12.23 2.34
N LYS A 46 -11.13 -13.55 2.36
CA LYS A 46 -12.44 -14.18 2.33
C LYS A 46 -12.87 -14.41 3.78
N PRO A 47 -13.85 -13.65 4.30
CA PRO A 47 -14.25 -13.80 5.70
C PRO A 47 -14.97 -15.13 5.93
N ASP A 48 -14.80 -15.67 7.13
CA ASP A 48 -15.56 -16.79 7.70
C ASP A 48 -16.32 -16.34 8.97
N GLU A 49 -17.02 -17.26 9.62
CA GLU A 49 -17.82 -16.98 10.83
C GLU A 49 -16.99 -16.46 12.03
N ARG A 50 -15.67 -16.60 12.00
CA ARG A 50 -14.77 -16.17 13.08
C ARG A 50 -13.97 -14.91 12.72
N SER A 51 -14.04 -14.49 11.47
CA SER A 51 -13.28 -13.35 10.95
C SER A 51 -13.87 -12.03 11.45
N ASN A 52 -13.02 -11.16 11.99
CA ASN A 52 -13.40 -9.79 12.31
C ASN A 52 -12.90 -8.82 11.24
N ALA A 53 -13.62 -7.72 11.04
CA ALA A 53 -13.17 -6.67 10.12
C ALA A 53 -11.81 -6.07 10.55
N SER A 54 -11.51 -6.07 11.86
CA SER A 54 -10.21 -5.69 12.41
C SER A 54 -9.07 -6.52 11.83
N ASP A 55 -9.26 -7.81 11.60
CA ASP A 55 -8.21 -8.71 11.13
C ASP A 55 -7.71 -8.30 9.73
N LEU A 56 -8.62 -7.84 8.86
CA LEU A 56 -8.29 -7.32 7.54
C LEU A 56 -7.51 -5.99 7.63
N ILE A 57 -7.89 -5.11 8.55
CA ILE A 57 -7.22 -3.82 8.78
C ILE A 57 -5.82 -4.04 9.36
N GLU A 58 -5.67 -4.98 10.29
CA GLU A 58 -4.37 -5.32 10.86
C GLU A 58 -3.43 -5.93 9.81
N LYS A 59 -3.95 -6.82 8.95
CA LYS A 59 -3.18 -7.36 7.81
C LYS A 59 -2.68 -6.25 6.89
N SER A 60 -3.56 -5.34 6.44
CA SER A 60 -3.15 -4.24 5.56
C SER A 60 -2.18 -3.27 6.26
N SER A 61 -2.32 -3.07 7.56
CA SER A 61 -1.41 -2.24 8.35
C SER A 61 -0.02 -2.86 8.47
N ARG A 62 0.07 -4.19 8.64
CA ARG A 62 1.35 -4.91 8.62
C ARG A 62 2.02 -4.83 7.24
N ALA A 63 1.26 -5.03 6.17
CA ALA A 63 1.76 -4.86 4.81
C ALA A 63 2.29 -3.43 4.57
N LEU A 64 1.59 -2.41 5.07
CA LEU A 64 2.05 -1.02 4.99
C LEU A 64 3.34 -0.78 5.80
N ALA A 65 3.43 -1.35 7.00
CA ALA A 65 4.62 -1.26 7.83
C ALA A 65 5.82 -1.91 7.15
N GLN A 66 5.64 -3.08 6.55
CA GLN A 66 6.66 -3.77 5.76
C GLN A 66 7.07 -2.94 4.53
N ALA A 67 6.11 -2.34 3.82
CA ALA A 67 6.40 -1.49 2.67
C ALA A 67 7.31 -0.31 3.05
N LYS A 68 7.09 0.26 4.24
CA LYS A 68 7.91 1.36 4.79
C LYS A 68 9.29 0.89 5.25
N SER A 69 9.40 -0.28 5.89
CA SER A 69 10.67 -0.78 6.40
C SER A 69 11.61 -1.27 5.30
N GLU A 70 11.07 -1.80 4.20
CA GLU A 70 11.86 -2.27 3.05
C GLU A 70 12.29 -1.16 2.09
N GLY A 71 12.27 0.11 2.50
CA GLY A 71 12.79 1.23 1.70
C GLY A 71 11.73 2.16 1.12
N LYS A 72 10.46 2.04 1.54
CA LYS A 72 9.33 2.89 1.11
C LYS A 72 9.09 2.78 -0.41
N ASN A 73 8.25 3.67 -0.94
CA ASN A 73 7.89 3.75 -2.36
C ASN A 73 7.66 2.38 -3.00
N ARG A 74 6.83 1.54 -2.34
CA ARG A 74 6.47 0.19 -2.79
C ARG A 74 5.06 -0.17 -2.36
N ALA A 75 4.50 -1.15 -3.07
CA ALA A 75 3.23 -1.79 -2.72
C ALA A 75 3.51 -3.19 -2.17
N ILE A 76 2.86 -3.53 -1.05
CA ILE A 76 2.82 -4.88 -0.49
C ILE A 76 1.36 -5.22 -0.23
N VAL A 77 0.91 -6.38 -0.68
CA VAL A 77 -0.45 -6.88 -0.47
C VAL A 77 -0.37 -8.31 0.04
N ASP A 78 -1.07 -8.57 1.15
CA ASP A 78 -1.19 -9.88 1.82
C ASP A 78 -2.56 -10.52 1.54
#